data_AF-A0A1I7LWQ7-F1
#
_entry.id   AF-A0A1I7LWQ7-F1
#
_cell.length_a   1.000
_cell.length_b   1.000
_cell.length_c   1.000
_cell.angle_alpha   90.00
_cell.angle_beta   90.00
_cell.angle_gamma   90.00
#
_symmetry.space_group_name_H-M   'P 1'
#
loop_
_entity.id
_entity.type
_entity.pdbx_description
1 polymer ?
#
loop_
_entity_poly.entity_id
_entity_poly.type
_entity_poly.pdbx_seq_one_letter_code
_entity_poly.pdbx_strand_id
1 'polypeptide(L)'
;MSHPFRSTVPAPQTAEIPRRGLVTIVLLGAGLALAGCSGSAILPAPDLPTTPVILDEAAAAAAISRYRASHGLGPVVIDSSLIRAASYQAEANARAGQLSHEVGGTFDARLKRAGFGGRYAAENLSAGSTTFDDVLKRWQVSPEHNRNMLMPQVRRVGIARVDAPGSRYKRFWALILSDG
;
A
#
# COMPACT_ATOMS: atom_id res chain seq x y z
N MET A 1 50.44 49.47 5.21
CA MET A 1 51.37 50.29 4.42
C MET A 1 52.06 49.39 3.41
N SER A 2 52.18 49.86 2.15
CA SER A 2 53.05 49.34 1.07
C SER A 2 52.58 48.16 0.18
N HIS A 3 51.89 48.53 -0.92
CA HIS A 3 52.08 48.22 -2.38
C HIS A 3 52.90 46.98 -2.87
N PRO A 4 52.80 46.54 -4.16
CA PRO A 4 51.84 45.56 -4.71
C PRO A 4 52.53 44.40 -5.49
N PHE A 5 51.80 43.40 -5.98
CA PHE A 5 52.27 42.60 -7.13
C PHE A 5 51.20 42.56 -8.23
N ARG A 6 51.61 43.05 -9.39
CA ARG A 6 50.84 43.17 -10.63
C ARG A 6 51.30 42.01 -11.52
N SER A 7 50.38 41.13 -11.93
CA SER A 7 50.65 40.19 -13.00
C SER A 7 49.56 40.32 -14.06
N THR A 8 49.98 40.80 -15.21
CA THR A 8 49.23 41.01 -16.45
C THR A 8 48.90 39.68 -17.13
N VAL A 9 47.63 39.47 -17.48
CA VAL A 9 47.19 38.49 -18.47
C VAL A 9 46.35 39.22 -19.52
N PRO A 10 46.62 39.05 -20.82
CA PRO A 10 45.96 39.80 -21.89
C PRO A 10 44.54 39.31 -22.18
N ALA A 11 43.72 40.23 -22.66
CA ALA A 11 42.30 40.05 -22.98
C ALA A 11 42.10 39.27 -24.30
N PRO A 12 41.07 38.42 -24.41
CA PRO A 12 40.60 37.92 -25.70
C PRO A 12 39.81 39.02 -26.43
N GLN A 13 40.11 39.14 -27.72
CA GLN A 13 39.61 40.16 -28.64
C GLN A 13 38.12 39.96 -28.93
N THR A 14 37.35 41.05 -28.82
CA THR A 14 35.93 41.14 -29.18
C THR A 14 35.75 41.15 -30.68
N ALA A 15 35.03 40.17 -31.22
CA ALA A 15 34.51 40.24 -32.58
C ALA A 15 33.29 41.18 -32.61
N GLU A 16 33.40 42.25 -33.38
CA GLU A 16 32.34 43.23 -33.63
C GLU A 16 31.22 42.64 -34.48
N ILE A 17 29.97 42.83 -34.07
CA ILE A 17 28.79 42.62 -34.91
C ILE A 17 28.24 44.00 -35.31
N PRO A 18 28.09 44.30 -36.61
CA PRO A 18 27.68 45.62 -37.08
C PRO A 18 26.21 45.94 -36.76
N ARG A 19 25.99 47.14 -36.23
CA ARG A 19 24.67 47.77 -36.06
C ARG A 19 24.23 48.44 -37.35
N ARG A 20 23.18 47.96 -38.02
CA ARG A 20 22.37 48.76 -38.96
C ARG A 20 20.94 48.25 -39.07
N GLY A 21 19.99 49.18 -38.92
CA GLY A 21 18.68 49.13 -39.58
C GLY A 21 17.49 48.78 -38.71
N LEU A 22 16.82 49.80 -38.16
CA LEU A 22 15.47 49.71 -37.61
C LEU A 22 14.50 49.52 -38.79
N VAL A 23 13.81 48.38 -38.85
CA VAL A 23 12.63 48.20 -39.71
C VAL A 23 11.51 47.68 -38.82
N THR A 24 10.56 48.57 -38.54
CA THR A 24 9.28 48.25 -37.90
C THR A 24 8.47 47.36 -38.84
N ILE A 25 8.24 46.10 -38.47
CA ILE A 25 7.23 45.24 -39.09
C ILE A 25 6.18 44.88 -38.02
N VAL A 26 4.94 45.15 -38.44
CA VAL A 26 3.68 45.00 -37.75
C VAL A 26 3.40 43.54 -37.38
N LEU A 27 2.77 43.36 -36.22
CA LEU A 27 2.18 42.15 -35.62
C LEU A 27 1.61 41.12 -36.62
N LEU A 28 2.04 39.87 -36.46
CA LEU A 28 1.18 38.71 -36.72
C LEU A 28 1.46 37.63 -35.65
N GLY A 29 0.42 37.28 -34.90
CA GLY A 29 0.51 36.34 -33.80
C GLY A 29 0.84 34.92 -34.22
N ALA A 30 1.59 34.23 -33.37
CA ALA A 30 1.55 32.79 -33.23
C ALA A 30 1.86 32.48 -31.77
N GLY A 31 0.83 32.50 -30.93
CA GLY A 31 0.92 32.00 -29.57
C GLY A 31 1.17 30.50 -29.61
N LEU A 32 2.41 30.09 -29.40
CA LEU A 32 2.74 28.68 -29.20
C LEU A 32 2.35 28.31 -27.76
N ALA A 33 1.05 28.07 -27.56
CA ALA A 33 0.56 27.43 -26.35
C ALA A 33 1.02 25.97 -26.39
N LEU A 34 2.11 25.65 -25.70
CA LEU A 34 2.39 24.27 -25.31
C LEU A 34 1.29 23.87 -24.30
N ALA A 35 0.20 23.31 -24.82
CA ALA A 35 -0.77 22.58 -24.04
C ALA A 35 -0.06 21.33 -23.48
N GLY A 36 0.52 21.47 -22.29
CA GLY A 36 0.94 20.33 -21.49
C GLY A 36 -0.30 19.54 -21.10
N CYS A 37 -0.64 18.52 -21.88
CA CYS A 37 -1.51 17.46 -21.40
C CYS A 37 -0.74 16.65 -20.35
N SER A 38 -0.64 17.19 -19.14
CA SER A 38 -0.36 16.40 -17.93
C SER A 38 -1.61 15.59 -17.58
N GLY A 39 -2.07 14.78 -18.53
CA GLY A 39 -2.99 13.70 -18.24
C GLY A 39 -2.17 12.61 -17.59
N SER A 40 -2.18 12.56 -16.26
CA SER A 40 -1.86 11.32 -15.56
C SER A 40 -2.81 10.27 -16.15
N ALA A 41 -2.31 9.45 -17.07
CA ALA A 41 -3.02 8.27 -17.50
C ALA A 41 -3.29 7.48 -16.21
N ILE A 42 -4.56 7.43 -15.79
CA ILE A 42 -5.00 6.53 -14.74
C ILE A 42 -4.91 5.14 -15.39
N LEU A 43 -3.69 4.58 -15.42
CA LEU A 43 -3.52 3.19 -15.76
C LEU A 43 -4.33 2.40 -14.72
N PRO A 44 -5.23 1.50 -15.14
CA PRO A 44 -5.89 0.61 -14.20
C PRO A 44 -4.82 -0.13 -13.39
N ALA A 45 -5.08 -0.33 -12.09
CA ALA A 45 -4.22 -1.15 -11.26
C ALA A 45 -3.96 -2.50 -11.96
N PRO A 46 -2.74 -3.06 -11.82
CA PRO A 46 -2.43 -4.34 -12.47
C PRO A 46 -3.43 -5.40 -12.02
N ASP A 47 -3.74 -6.32 -12.92
CA ASP A 47 -4.57 -7.49 -12.66
C ASP A 47 -3.70 -8.75 -12.72
N LEU A 48 -2.98 -9.02 -11.64
CA LEU A 48 -2.02 -10.10 -11.58
C LEU A 48 -2.73 -11.45 -11.41
N PRO A 49 -2.24 -12.53 -12.06
CA PRO A 49 -2.68 -13.88 -11.76
C PRO A 49 -2.47 -14.22 -10.29
N THR A 50 -3.51 -14.78 -9.66
CA THR A 50 -3.52 -15.13 -8.24
C THR A 50 -3.78 -16.61 -8.02
N THR A 51 -3.41 -17.09 -6.84
CA THR A 51 -3.71 -18.44 -6.38
C THR A 51 -4.08 -18.40 -4.90
N PRO A 52 -5.35 -18.64 -4.54
CA PRO A 52 -5.74 -18.82 -3.14
C PRO A 52 -4.98 -19.98 -2.53
N VAL A 53 -4.51 -19.81 -1.30
CA VAL A 53 -3.84 -20.86 -0.54
C VAL A 53 -4.79 -21.35 0.55
N ILE A 54 -5.09 -22.64 0.52
CA ILE A 54 -5.85 -23.29 1.61
C ILE A 54 -4.94 -23.36 2.83
N LEU A 55 -5.38 -22.74 3.93
CA LEU A 55 -4.63 -22.69 5.18
C LEU A 55 -5.10 -23.81 6.12
N ASP A 56 -4.35 -24.01 7.20
CA ASP A 56 -4.91 -24.61 8.41
C ASP A 56 -5.45 -23.46 9.28
N GLU A 57 -6.70 -23.05 9.00
CA GLU A 57 -7.31 -21.93 9.73
C GLU A 57 -7.51 -22.28 11.22
N ALA A 58 -7.64 -23.55 11.56
CA ALA A 58 -7.80 -24.01 12.94
C ALA A 58 -6.50 -23.84 13.73
N ALA A 59 -5.36 -24.22 13.15
CA ALA A 59 -4.06 -23.96 13.74
C ALA A 59 -3.80 -22.45 13.88
N ALA A 60 -4.19 -21.63 12.89
CA ALA A 60 -4.05 -20.19 12.95
C ALA A 60 -4.89 -19.57 14.08
N ALA A 61 -6.17 -19.94 14.19
CA ALA A 61 -7.06 -19.49 15.26
C ALA A 61 -6.56 -19.94 16.65
N ALA A 62 -6.03 -21.17 16.76
CA ALA A 62 -5.44 -21.67 17.99
C ALA A 62 -4.18 -20.88 18.38
N ALA A 63 -3.32 -20.50 17.43
CA ALA A 63 -2.14 -19.68 17.71
C ALA A 63 -2.51 -18.26 18.17
N ILE A 64 -3.48 -17.62 17.52
CA ILE A 64 -4.01 -16.32 17.94
C ILE A 64 -4.64 -16.44 19.34
N SER A 65 -5.37 -17.51 19.61
CA SER A 65 -5.95 -17.78 20.93
C SER A 65 -4.90 -17.94 22.02
N ARG A 66 -3.81 -18.67 21.76
CA ARG A 66 -2.69 -18.77 22.72
C ARG A 66 -2.05 -17.41 23.00
N TYR A 67 -1.86 -16.60 21.96
CA TYR A 67 -1.33 -15.25 22.11
C TYR A 67 -2.26 -14.35 22.94
N ARG A 68 -3.58 -14.43 22.71
CA ARG A 68 -4.58 -13.72 23.49
C ARG A 68 -4.60 -14.18 24.95
N ALA A 69 -4.51 -15.49 25.19
CA ALA A 69 -4.46 -16.07 26.53
C ALA A 69 -3.23 -15.60 27.33
N SER A 70 -2.07 -15.43 26.68
CA SER A 70 -0.88 -14.88 27.35
C SER A 70 -1.04 -13.41 27.76
N HIS A 71 -2.10 -12.74 27.30
CA HIS A 71 -2.48 -11.37 27.68
C HIS A 71 -3.77 -11.33 28.51
N GLY A 72 -4.21 -12.47 29.06
CA GLY A 72 -5.41 -12.55 29.91
C GLY A 72 -6.74 -12.42 29.16
N LEU A 73 -6.74 -12.58 27.83
CA LEU A 73 -7.93 -12.49 26.99
C LEU A 73 -8.47 -13.86 26.59
N GLY A 74 -9.78 -13.92 26.31
CA GLY A 74 -10.44 -15.14 25.85
C GLY A 74 -10.03 -15.57 24.44
N PRO A 75 -10.20 -16.86 24.10
CA PRO A 75 -9.83 -17.39 22.79
C PRO A 75 -10.74 -16.85 21.68
N VAL A 76 -10.30 -17.08 20.44
CA VAL A 76 -11.08 -16.84 19.23
C VAL A 76 -11.40 -18.16 18.54
N VAL A 77 -12.50 -18.19 17.81
CA VAL A 77 -12.88 -19.32 16.95
C VAL A 77 -13.08 -18.86 15.52
N ILE A 78 -13.00 -19.80 14.59
CA ILE A 78 -13.19 -19.49 13.17
C ILE A 78 -14.61 -19.02 12.90
N ASP A 79 -14.75 -18.07 11.97
CA ASP A 79 -16.00 -17.67 11.36
C ASP A 79 -15.88 -17.66 9.83
N SER A 80 -16.75 -18.42 9.16
CA SER A 80 -16.73 -18.53 7.69
C SER A 80 -17.03 -17.21 6.98
N SER A 81 -17.83 -16.31 7.58
CA SER A 81 -18.08 -14.98 7.03
C SER A 81 -16.81 -14.14 7.03
N LEU A 82 -16.04 -14.19 8.11
CA LEU A 82 -14.78 -13.49 8.21
C LEU A 82 -13.73 -14.08 7.27
N ILE A 83 -13.71 -15.40 7.06
CA ILE A 83 -12.84 -16.04 6.05
C ILE A 83 -13.17 -15.51 4.65
N ARG A 84 -14.46 -15.39 4.28
CA ARG A 84 -14.87 -14.82 3.00
C ARG A 84 -14.40 -13.38 2.84
N ALA A 85 -14.55 -12.56 3.88
CA ALA A 85 -14.07 -11.17 3.88
C ALA A 85 -12.54 -11.09 3.75
N ALA A 86 -11.81 -11.90 4.51
CA ALA A 86 -10.35 -12.00 4.46
C ALA A 86 -9.86 -12.43 3.07
N SER A 87 -10.48 -13.47 2.50
CA SER A 87 -10.12 -14.02 1.19
C SER A 87 -10.29 -12.97 0.10
N TYR A 88 -11.42 -12.28 0.10
CA TYR A 88 -11.71 -11.22 -0.86
C TYR A 88 -10.69 -10.07 -0.76
N GLN A 89 -10.33 -9.64 0.45
CA GLN A 89 -9.34 -8.58 0.63
C GLN A 89 -7.92 -9.02 0.23
N ALA A 90 -7.52 -10.23 0.59
CA ALA A 90 -6.22 -10.78 0.20
C ALA A 90 -6.11 -10.94 -1.31
N GLU A 91 -7.18 -11.40 -1.98
CA GLU A 91 -7.25 -11.52 -3.44
C GLU A 91 -7.18 -10.16 -4.13
N ALA A 92 -7.93 -9.17 -3.65
CA ALA A 92 -7.91 -7.83 -4.22
C ALA A 92 -6.51 -7.20 -4.16
N ASN A 93 -5.84 -7.32 -3.00
CA ASN A 93 -4.45 -6.89 -2.83
C ASN A 93 -3.46 -7.67 -3.71
N ALA A 94 -3.68 -8.98 -3.84
CA ALA A 94 -2.84 -9.84 -4.67
C ALA A 94 -2.93 -9.49 -6.16
N ARG A 95 -4.14 -9.31 -6.69
CA ARG A 95 -4.38 -8.85 -8.07
C ARG A 95 -3.72 -7.51 -8.31
N ALA A 96 -3.93 -6.55 -7.41
CA ALA A 96 -3.34 -5.20 -7.51
C ALA A 96 -1.83 -5.15 -7.22
N GLY A 97 -1.22 -6.22 -6.71
CA GLY A 97 0.20 -6.26 -6.35
C GLY A 97 0.63 -5.29 -5.25
N GLN A 98 -0.32 -4.79 -4.45
CA GLN A 98 -0.10 -3.77 -3.41
C GLN A 98 -0.74 -4.17 -2.09
N LEU A 99 -0.30 -3.56 -0.99
CA LEU A 99 -0.88 -3.75 0.34
C LEU A 99 -1.65 -2.49 0.73
N SER A 100 -2.98 -2.57 0.73
CA SER A 100 -3.93 -1.47 0.95
C SER A 100 -5.20 -2.00 1.60
N HIS A 101 -5.80 -1.21 2.50
CA HIS A 101 -7.07 -1.52 3.14
C HIS A 101 -8.27 -1.22 2.23
N GLU A 102 -8.06 -0.48 1.14
CA GLU A 102 -9.08 0.16 0.31
C GLU A 102 -9.27 -0.48 -1.06
N VAL A 103 -8.29 -1.27 -1.55
CA VAL A 103 -8.35 -1.89 -2.88
C VAL A 103 -9.54 -2.83 -3.04
N GLY A 104 -9.94 -3.54 -1.98
CA GLY A 104 -11.17 -4.34 -1.96
C GLY A 104 -12.42 -3.53 -1.59
N GLY A 105 -12.42 -2.21 -1.74
CA GLY A 105 -13.49 -1.33 -1.24
C GLY A 105 -13.33 -0.99 0.24
N THR A 106 -14.37 -0.46 0.89
CA THR A 106 -14.30 -0.13 2.31
C THR A 106 -14.43 -1.38 3.18
N PHE A 107 -13.83 -1.35 4.37
CA PHE A 107 -13.88 -2.44 5.33
C PHE A 107 -15.32 -2.86 5.67
N ASP A 108 -16.18 -1.89 6.01
CA ASP A 108 -17.58 -2.15 6.35
C ASP A 108 -18.38 -2.75 5.17
N ALA A 109 -18.10 -2.32 3.94
CA ALA A 109 -18.77 -2.87 2.77
C ALA A 109 -18.39 -4.35 2.56
N ARG A 110 -17.11 -4.69 2.75
CA ARG A 110 -16.63 -6.08 2.68
C ARG A 110 -17.29 -6.95 3.76
N LEU A 111 -17.35 -6.47 4.99
CA LEU A 111 -17.98 -7.19 6.10
C LEU A 111 -19.48 -7.40 5.86
N LYS A 112 -20.21 -6.36 5.47
CA LYS A 112 -21.64 -6.47 5.13
C LYS A 112 -21.89 -7.47 4.01
N ARG A 113 -21.08 -7.43 2.94
CA ARG A 113 -21.16 -8.39 1.82
C ARG A 113 -20.89 -9.83 2.28
N ALA A 114 -20.03 -10.01 3.27
CA ALA A 114 -19.72 -11.32 3.83
C ALA A 114 -20.80 -11.85 4.80
N GLY A 115 -21.78 -11.04 5.18
CA GLY A 115 -22.86 -11.39 6.11
C GLY A 115 -22.55 -11.09 7.57
N PHE A 116 -21.57 -10.23 7.85
CA PHE A 116 -21.23 -9.82 9.22
C PHE A 116 -22.30 -8.88 9.81
N GLY A 117 -22.69 -9.13 11.06
CA GLY A 117 -23.69 -8.33 11.79
C GLY A 117 -23.25 -7.84 13.18
N GLY A 118 -21.97 -8.04 13.55
CA GLY A 118 -21.43 -7.65 14.86
C GLY A 118 -21.10 -6.15 14.96
N ARG A 119 -20.64 -5.72 16.14
CA ARG A 119 -20.36 -4.31 16.43
C ARG A 119 -18.88 -3.96 16.34
N TYR A 120 -18.02 -4.90 16.65
CA TYR A 120 -16.58 -4.69 16.70
C TYR A 120 -15.92 -5.55 15.65
N ALA A 121 -15.15 -4.92 14.76
CA ALA A 121 -14.34 -5.63 13.80
C ALA A 121 -13.03 -4.89 13.55
N ALA A 122 -11.99 -5.65 13.21
CA ALA A 122 -10.69 -5.12 12.83
C ALA A 122 -10.03 -5.96 11.73
N GLU A 123 -9.08 -5.34 11.05
CA GLU A 123 -8.31 -5.95 9.96
C GLU A 123 -6.81 -5.80 10.21
N ASN A 124 -6.10 -6.90 10.06
CA ASN A 124 -4.65 -6.92 9.94
C ASN A 124 -4.26 -7.43 8.55
N LEU A 125 -3.40 -6.68 7.86
CA LEU A 125 -2.85 -7.07 6.57
C LEU A 125 -1.36 -7.37 6.68
N SER A 126 -0.86 -8.25 5.82
CA SER A 126 0.58 -8.48 5.66
C SER A 126 0.90 -8.94 4.25
N ALA A 127 2.14 -8.73 3.82
CA ALA A 127 2.62 -9.15 2.52
C ALA A 127 4.09 -9.59 2.59
N GLY A 128 4.50 -10.49 1.69
CA GLY A 128 5.88 -10.97 1.58
C GLY A 128 6.24 -12.18 2.44
N SER A 129 5.57 -12.36 3.58
CA SER A 129 5.85 -13.48 4.49
C SER A 129 5.40 -14.82 3.92
N THR A 130 6.24 -15.85 4.07
CA THR A 130 5.99 -17.20 3.55
C THR A 130 5.10 -18.02 4.47
N THR A 131 5.25 -17.88 5.79
CA THR A 131 4.54 -18.69 6.77
C THR A 131 3.60 -17.84 7.61
N PHE A 132 2.57 -18.48 8.17
CA PHE A 132 1.69 -17.83 9.12
C PHE A 132 2.42 -17.40 10.39
N ASP A 133 3.38 -18.19 10.90
CA ASP A 133 4.17 -17.84 12.08
C ASP A 133 4.96 -16.54 11.89
N ASP A 134 5.53 -16.32 10.70
CA ASP A 134 6.21 -15.06 10.38
C ASP A 134 5.24 -13.88 10.37
N VAL A 135 4.04 -14.08 9.81
CA VAL A 135 2.99 -13.06 9.78
C VAL A 135 2.50 -12.73 11.18
N LEU A 136 2.25 -13.75 12.00
CA LEU A 136 1.79 -13.60 13.37
C LEU A 136 2.82 -12.82 14.19
N LYS A 137 4.11 -13.17 14.12
CA LYS A 137 5.18 -12.42 14.79
C LYS A 137 5.21 -10.96 14.34
N ARG A 138 5.08 -10.69 13.04
CA ARG A 138 5.02 -9.32 12.52
C ARG A 138 3.84 -8.52 13.06
N TRP A 139 2.67 -9.14 13.19
CA TRP A 139 1.51 -8.48 13.80
C TRP A 139 1.69 -8.26 15.30
N GLN A 140 2.32 -9.19 16.02
CA GLN A 140 2.59 -9.05 17.46
C GLN A 140 3.51 -7.87 17.77
N VAL A 141 4.56 -7.66 16.97
CA VAL A 141 5.53 -6.57 17.19
C VAL A 141 5.08 -5.22 16.64
N SER A 142 3.99 -5.17 15.88
CA SER A 142 3.44 -3.92 15.34
C SER A 142 2.33 -3.39 16.25
N PRO A 143 2.48 -2.21 16.89
CA PRO A 143 1.51 -1.72 17.87
C PRO A 143 0.06 -1.69 17.34
N GLU A 144 -0.14 -1.21 16.11
CA GLU A 144 -1.45 -1.10 15.48
C GLU A 144 -2.09 -2.48 15.23
N HIS A 145 -1.33 -3.42 14.65
CA HIS A 145 -1.83 -4.78 14.40
C HIS A 145 -2.05 -5.56 15.70
N ASN A 146 -1.18 -5.34 16.68
CA ASN A 146 -1.25 -6.02 17.96
C ASN A 146 -2.50 -5.59 18.73
N ARG A 147 -2.82 -4.30 18.73
CA ARG A 147 -4.05 -3.76 19.32
C ARG A 147 -5.30 -4.48 18.78
N ASN A 148 -5.34 -4.77 17.48
CA ASN A 148 -6.46 -5.50 16.88
C ASN A 148 -6.57 -6.94 17.40
N MET A 149 -5.45 -7.66 17.52
CA MET A 149 -5.43 -9.03 18.05
C MET A 149 -5.77 -9.09 19.55
N LEU A 150 -5.45 -8.04 20.29
CA LEU A 150 -5.71 -7.92 21.72
C LEU A 150 -6.99 -7.12 22.06
N MET A 151 -7.84 -6.87 21.08
CA MET A 151 -9.14 -6.25 21.32
C MET A 151 -10.00 -7.18 22.21
N PRO A 152 -10.47 -6.71 23.40
CA PRO A 152 -11.20 -7.58 24.35
C PRO A 152 -12.52 -8.14 23.81
N GLN A 153 -13.17 -7.41 22.91
CA GLN A 153 -14.46 -7.75 22.33
C GLN A 153 -14.36 -8.90 21.34
N VAL A 154 -13.22 -9.07 20.67
CA VAL A 154 -13.04 -10.06 19.61
C VAL A 154 -13.20 -11.49 20.14
N ARG A 155 -14.00 -12.30 19.44
CA ARG A 155 -14.25 -13.73 19.69
C ARG A 155 -14.20 -14.58 18.42
N ARG A 156 -14.24 -13.96 17.24
CA ARG A 156 -14.25 -14.61 15.94
C ARG A 156 -13.06 -14.17 15.10
N VAL A 157 -12.55 -15.06 14.26
CA VAL A 157 -11.51 -14.73 13.27
C VAL A 157 -11.79 -15.37 11.92
N GLY A 158 -11.33 -14.72 10.87
CA GLY A 158 -11.13 -15.30 9.55
C GLY A 158 -9.79 -14.88 9.00
N ILE A 159 -9.04 -15.83 8.46
CA ILE A 159 -7.72 -15.59 7.88
C ILE A 159 -7.65 -16.18 6.49
N ALA A 160 -6.97 -15.49 5.59
CA ALA A 160 -6.74 -15.97 4.24
C ALA A 160 -5.36 -15.57 3.74
N ARG A 161 -4.86 -16.36 2.78
CA ARG A 161 -3.67 -16.07 2.00
C ARG A 161 -3.97 -16.23 0.53
N VAL A 162 -3.45 -15.30 -0.27
CA VAL A 162 -3.44 -15.39 -1.73
C VAL A 162 -2.04 -15.13 -2.25
N ASP A 163 -1.55 -16.02 -3.09
CA ASP A 163 -0.27 -15.87 -3.78
C ASP A 163 -0.47 -15.15 -5.11
N ALA A 164 0.46 -14.25 -5.43
CA ALA A 164 0.58 -13.58 -6.73
C ALA A 164 2.06 -13.50 -7.08
N PRO A 165 2.68 -14.58 -7.62
CA PRO A 165 4.13 -14.67 -7.83
C PRO A 165 4.71 -13.55 -8.71
N GLY A 166 3.91 -12.96 -9.60
CA GLY A 166 4.28 -11.80 -10.43
C GLY A 166 4.27 -10.45 -9.71
N SER A 167 3.76 -10.38 -8.47
CA SER A 167 3.82 -9.15 -7.66
C SER A 167 5.15 -9.02 -6.93
N ARG A 168 5.51 -7.79 -6.54
CA ARG A 168 6.69 -7.52 -5.68
C ARG A 168 6.67 -8.27 -4.35
N TYR A 169 5.48 -8.56 -3.84
CA TYR A 169 5.29 -9.18 -2.53
C TYR A 169 5.09 -10.70 -2.59
N LYS A 170 4.71 -11.24 -3.75
CA LYS A 170 4.43 -12.66 -4.00
C LYS A 170 3.26 -13.28 -3.22
N ARG A 171 2.94 -12.77 -2.03
CA ARG A 171 2.02 -13.36 -1.05
C ARG A 171 1.35 -12.26 -0.25
N PHE A 172 0.04 -12.39 -0.08
CA PHE A 172 -0.80 -11.42 0.61
C PHE A 172 -1.66 -12.14 1.63
N TRP A 173 -1.70 -11.58 2.83
CA TRP A 173 -2.41 -12.13 3.99
C TRP A 173 -3.39 -11.10 4.52
N ALA A 174 -4.59 -11.57 4.86
CA ALA A 174 -5.58 -10.79 5.58
C ALA A 174 -6.10 -11.59 6.77
N LEU A 175 -6.16 -10.94 7.93
CA LEU A 175 -6.82 -11.43 9.13
C LEU A 175 -7.93 -10.44 9.48
N ILE A 176 -9.16 -10.95 9.55
CA ILE A 176 -10.32 -10.22 10.06
C ILE A 176 -10.67 -10.79 11.43
N LEU A 177 -10.92 -9.89 12.39
CA LEU A 177 -11.33 -10.23 13.75
C LEU A 177 -12.67 -9.56 14.04
N SER A 178 -13.57 -10.23 14.77
CA SER A 178 -14.82 -9.60 15.22
C SER A 178 -15.36 -10.14 16.54
N ASP A 179 -16.37 -9.47 17.12
CA ASP A 179 -17.04 -9.83 18.36
C ASP A 179 -17.98 -11.04 18.28
N GLY A 180 -18.54 -11.36 17.11
CA GLY A 180 -19.52 -12.45 16.98
C GLY A 180 -20.50 -12.25 15.86
#